data_AF-A0A6S7KBW5-F1
#
_entry.id   AF-A0A6S7KBW5-F1
#
_cell.length_a   1.000
_cell.length_b   1.000
_cell.length_c   1.000
_cell.angle_alpha   90.00
_cell.angle_beta   90.00
_cell.angle_gamma   90.00
#
_symmetry.space_group_name_H-M   'P 1'
#
loop_
_entity.id
_entity.type
_entity.pdbx_description
1 polymer ?
#
loop_
_entity_poly.entity_id
_entity_poly.type
_entity_poly.pdbx_seq_one_letter_code
_entity_poly.pdbx_strand_id
1 'polypeptide(L)'
;TDRNNMVEMADPSVNYPVTSEKTLTMFTNAEIVWSSDDETKTKQDLILSMASSGYYNSMSLCRASPKKTALNVLLNNAPASYRGMLLRFAPGEYYYMCTRNNNFSNRNQKGRLVVRNVPGSKLSKK
;
A
#
# COMPACT_ATOMS: atom_id res chain seq x y z
N THR A 1 13.28 -12.95 8.39
CA THR A 1 11.91 -12.45 8.58
C THR A 1 11.45 -11.79 7.30
N ASP A 2 10.30 -12.21 6.81
CA ASP A 2 9.74 -11.78 5.54
C ASP A 2 9.02 -10.45 5.73
N ARG A 3 9.71 -9.37 5.33
CA ARG A 3 9.12 -8.03 5.30
C ARG A 3 8.52 -7.80 3.92
N ASN A 4 7.31 -7.26 3.87
CA ASN A 4 6.62 -6.95 2.65
C ASN A 4 5.95 -5.57 2.75
N ASN A 5 5.84 -4.91 1.61
CA ASN A 5 5.04 -3.71 1.46
C ASN A 5 4.17 -3.84 0.22
N MET A 6 3.27 -2.90 0.04
CA MET A 6 2.39 -2.84 -1.12
C MET A 6 2.40 -1.42 -1.66
N VAL A 7 2.86 -1.28 -2.89
CA VAL A 7 2.86 0.00 -3.62
C VAL A 7 2.16 -0.19 -4.96
N GLU A 8 1.44 0.83 -5.40
CA GLU A 8 0.73 0.82 -6.67
C GLU A 8 1.70 0.93 -7.85
N MET A 9 1.36 0.28 -8.95
CA MET A 9 2.06 0.32 -10.21
C MET A 9 1.15 0.81 -11.33
N ALA A 10 1.75 1.40 -12.36
CA ALA A 10 0.98 1.81 -13.54
C ALA A 10 0.64 0.62 -14.45
N ASP A 11 1.56 -0.35 -14.57
CA ASP A 11 1.47 -1.45 -15.54
C ASP A 11 2.33 -2.64 -15.07
N PRO A 12 1.97 -3.91 -15.34
CA PRO A 12 2.76 -5.06 -14.92
C PRO A 12 4.15 -5.15 -15.59
N SER A 13 4.35 -4.50 -16.73
CA SER A 13 5.64 -4.45 -17.45
C SER A 13 6.69 -3.58 -16.75
N VAL A 14 6.29 -2.62 -15.90
CA VAL A 14 7.23 -1.74 -15.20
C VAL A 14 7.71 -2.35 -13.88
N ASN A 15 8.88 -1.96 -13.37
CA ASN A 15 9.48 -2.49 -12.13
C ASN A 15 9.65 -1.41 -11.05
N TYR A 16 8.80 -0.39 -11.09
CA TYR A 16 8.85 0.74 -10.17
C TYR A 16 7.41 1.14 -9.79
N PRO A 17 7.22 1.68 -8.58
CA PRO A 17 5.93 2.22 -8.17
C PRO A 17 5.51 3.42 -9.02
N VAL A 18 4.22 3.72 -9.03
CA VAL A 18 3.71 4.99 -9.56
C VAL A 18 4.43 6.15 -8.86
N THR A 19 5.00 7.05 -9.66
CA THR A 19 5.71 8.24 -9.16
C THR A 19 4.73 9.32 -8.73
N SER A 20 5.19 10.28 -7.93
CA SER A 20 4.37 11.38 -7.36
C SER A 20 3.67 12.27 -8.40
N GLU A 21 4.06 12.19 -9.67
CA GLU A 21 3.46 12.95 -10.78
C GLU A 21 2.15 12.35 -11.27
N LYS A 22 1.87 11.09 -10.93
CA LYS A 22 0.65 10.38 -11.34
C LYS A 22 -0.25 10.16 -10.12
N THR A 23 -1.55 10.30 -10.34
CA THR A 23 -2.55 10.05 -9.30
C THR A 23 -2.60 8.56 -8.99
N LEU A 24 -2.40 8.21 -7.71
CA LEU A 24 -2.65 6.87 -7.19
C LEU A 24 -4.15 6.62 -7.17
N THR A 25 -4.57 5.45 -7.63
CA THR A 25 -5.99 5.06 -7.77
C THR A 25 -6.35 3.90 -6.86
N MET A 26 -5.42 2.97 -6.61
CA MET A 26 -5.68 1.74 -5.88
C MET A 26 -6.08 2.01 -4.43
N PHE A 27 -5.27 2.79 -3.71
CA PHE A 27 -5.50 3.08 -2.29
C PHE A 27 -6.45 4.27 -2.09
N THR A 28 -6.54 5.19 -3.04
CA THR A 28 -7.48 6.32 -2.98
C THR A 28 -8.93 5.86 -3.18
N ASN A 29 -9.15 4.86 -4.05
CA ASN A 29 -10.46 4.24 -4.27
C ASN A 29 -10.81 3.13 -3.26
N ALA A 30 -9.88 2.77 -2.37
CA ALA A 30 -10.12 1.77 -1.34
C ALA A 30 -10.68 2.40 -0.07
N GLU A 31 -11.63 1.76 0.58
CA GLU A 31 -12.11 2.09 1.91
C GLU A 31 -11.37 1.28 2.98
N ILE A 32 -11.04 1.92 4.10
CA ILE A 32 -10.45 1.25 5.25
C ILE A 32 -11.61 0.70 6.08
N VAL A 33 -11.80 -0.61 6.06
CA VAL A 33 -12.82 -1.30 6.86
C VAL A 33 -12.30 -1.51 8.29
N TRP A 34 -11.01 -1.82 8.40
CA TRP A 34 -10.31 -1.98 9.68
C TRP A 34 -8.81 -1.73 9.49
N SER A 35 -8.15 -1.21 10.53
CA SER A 35 -6.72 -1.00 10.57
C SER A 35 -6.15 -1.57 11.86
N SER A 36 -4.97 -2.18 11.80
CA SER A 36 -4.22 -2.57 13.00
C SER A 36 -3.58 -1.39 13.74
N ASP A 37 -3.63 -0.21 13.13
CA ASP A 37 -3.01 1.03 13.59
C ASP A 37 -4.04 2.17 13.60
N ASP A 38 -4.32 2.70 14.78
CA ASP A 38 -5.34 3.74 14.98
C ASP A 38 -4.94 5.09 14.38
N GLU A 39 -3.65 5.30 14.06
CA GLU A 39 -3.15 6.54 13.47
C GLU A 39 -3.39 6.61 11.96
N THR A 40 -3.64 5.48 11.29
CA THR A 40 -3.96 5.47 9.87
C THR A 40 -5.42 5.85 9.65
N LYS A 41 -5.67 7.15 9.47
CA LYS A 41 -7.03 7.70 9.33
C LYS A 41 -7.32 8.22 7.92
N THR A 42 -6.31 8.73 7.22
CA THR A 42 -6.48 9.31 5.87
C THR A 42 -6.04 8.35 4.77
N LYS A 43 -6.39 8.66 3.52
CA LYS A 43 -5.90 7.90 2.36
C LYS A 43 -4.39 8.03 2.21
N GLN A 44 -3.83 9.19 2.53
CA GLN A 44 -2.40 9.44 2.50
C GLN A 44 -1.68 8.60 3.56
N ASP A 45 -2.26 8.48 4.75
CA ASP A 45 -1.72 7.60 5.80
C ASP A 45 -1.78 6.13 5.36
N LEU A 46 -2.86 5.71 4.70
CA LEU A 46 -3.00 4.36 4.15
C LEU A 46 -1.88 4.07 3.13
N ILE A 47 -1.70 4.96 2.15
CA ILE A 47 -0.64 4.82 1.15
C ILE A 47 0.72 4.73 1.82
N LEU A 48 0.99 5.60 2.79
CA LEU A 48 2.24 5.64 3.52
C LEU A 48 2.48 4.35 4.34
N SER A 49 1.45 3.86 5.03
CA SER A 49 1.50 2.64 5.86
C SER A 49 1.73 1.41 5.00
N MET A 50 1.00 1.25 3.90
CA MET A 50 1.16 0.15 2.95
C MET A 50 2.52 0.19 2.25
N ALA A 51 3.00 1.38 1.86
CA ALA A 51 4.30 1.54 1.20
C ALA A 51 5.49 1.31 2.14
N SER A 52 5.33 1.60 3.43
CA SER A 52 6.41 1.54 4.43
C SER A 52 6.38 0.28 5.31
N SER A 53 5.49 -0.69 5.02
CA SER A 53 5.29 -1.88 5.87
C SER A 53 4.91 -1.50 7.32
N GLY A 54 4.16 -0.41 7.49
CA GLY A 54 3.77 0.13 8.80
C GLY A 54 4.89 0.86 9.55
N TYR A 55 6.07 1.07 8.94
CA TYR A 55 7.13 1.88 9.57
C TYR A 55 6.68 3.33 9.77
N TYR A 56 5.93 3.87 8.81
CA TYR A 56 5.22 5.14 8.92
C TYR A 56 3.72 4.87 8.80
N ASN A 57 2.96 5.27 9.80
CA ASN A 57 1.52 5.01 9.90
C ASN A 57 0.66 6.28 9.78
N SER A 58 1.30 7.45 9.79
CA SER A 58 0.67 8.75 9.68
C SER A 58 1.62 9.76 9.02
N MET A 59 1.11 10.54 8.07
CA MET A 59 1.83 11.63 7.42
C MET A 59 2.16 12.76 8.39
N SER A 60 1.27 13.07 9.34
CA SER A 60 1.51 14.10 10.33
C SER A 60 2.66 13.69 11.26
N LEU A 61 2.66 12.45 11.73
CA LEU A 61 3.75 11.89 12.55
C LEU A 61 5.06 11.78 11.77
N CYS A 62 5.01 11.40 10.49
CA CYS A 62 6.17 11.35 9.62
C CYS A 62 6.84 12.72 9.48
N ARG A 63 6.06 13.79 9.31
CA ARG A 63 6.57 15.17 9.23
C ARG A 63 7.03 15.70 10.60
N ALA A 64 6.30 15.38 11.66
CA ALA A 64 6.59 15.81 13.03
C ALA A 64 7.78 15.07 13.67
N SER A 65 8.19 13.93 13.10
CA SER A 65 9.35 13.15 13.54
C SER A 65 10.52 13.25 12.56
N PRO A 66 11.16 14.42 12.40
CA PRO A 66 12.33 14.56 11.54
C PRO A 66 13.52 13.70 12.02
N LYS A 67 13.47 13.18 13.26
CA LYS A 67 14.47 12.29 13.85
C LYS A 67 14.26 10.80 13.51
N LYS A 68 13.15 10.42 12.86
CA LYS A 68 12.96 9.02 12.46
C LYS A 68 13.93 8.73 11.31
N THR A 69 14.79 7.74 11.49
CA THR A 69 15.75 7.32 10.44
C THR A 69 15.00 7.08 9.14
N ALA A 70 15.57 7.52 8.01
CA ALA A 70 15.00 7.25 6.71
C ALA A 70 14.68 5.76 6.54
N LEU A 71 13.54 5.44 5.92
CA LEU A 71 13.17 4.06 5.63
C LEU A 71 14.27 3.42 4.77
N ASN A 72 14.77 2.27 5.21
CA ASN A 72 15.77 1.53 4.46
C ASN A 72 15.12 0.97 3.17
N VAL A 73 15.81 1.05 2.04
CA VAL A 73 15.29 0.59 0.74
C VAL A 73 14.96 -0.91 0.69
N LEU A 74 15.58 -1.71 1.56
CA LEU A 74 15.30 -3.15 1.74
C LEU A 74 14.34 -3.42 2.91
N LEU A 75 13.74 -2.37 3.47
CA LEU A 75 12.84 -2.38 4.63
C LEU A 75 13.50 -2.96 5.90
N ASN A 76 14.82 -2.99 6.01
CA ASN A 76 15.50 -3.64 7.14
C ASN A 76 15.15 -3.03 8.52
N ASN A 77 14.83 -1.73 8.55
CA ASN A 77 14.38 -1.01 9.74
C ASN A 77 12.85 -0.97 9.91
N ALA A 78 12.09 -1.58 9.00
CA ALA A 78 10.65 -1.78 9.18
C ALA A 78 10.37 -2.98 10.10
N PRO A 79 9.17 -3.05 10.72
CA PRO A 79 8.73 -4.22 11.49
C PRO A 79 8.92 -5.53 10.72
N ALA A 80 9.27 -6.59 11.44
CA ALA A 80 9.50 -7.92 10.84
C ALA A 80 8.23 -8.55 10.23
N SER A 81 7.06 -8.10 10.68
CA SER A 81 5.73 -8.48 10.20
C SER A 81 4.82 -7.26 10.31
N TYR A 82 4.08 -6.96 9.24
CA TYR A 82 3.07 -5.90 9.25
C TYR A 82 1.69 -6.51 9.49
N ARG A 83 1.01 -6.06 10.56
CA ARG A 83 -0.32 -6.56 10.93
C ARG A 83 -1.40 -6.19 9.90
N GLY A 84 -1.16 -5.17 9.08
CA GLY A 84 -1.96 -4.89 7.90
C GLY A 84 -3.27 -4.17 8.19
N MET A 85 -4.12 -4.16 7.16
CA MET A 85 -5.42 -3.49 7.14
C MET A 85 -6.41 -4.34 6.36
N LEU A 86 -7.69 -4.19 6.69
CA LEU A 86 -8.78 -4.71 5.88
C LEU A 86 -9.29 -3.59 4.97
N LEU A 87 -9.11 -3.77 3.66
CA LEU A 87 -9.48 -2.78 2.66
C LEU A 87 -10.63 -3.29 1.79
N ARG A 88 -11.58 -2.39 1.47
CA ARG A 88 -12.65 -2.62 0.50
C ARG A 88 -12.38 -1.78 -0.74
N PHE A 89 -11.95 -2.43 -1.82
CA PHE A 89 -11.63 -1.75 -3.08
C PHE A 89 -12.89 -1.49 -3.91
N ALA A 90 -12.97 -0.30 -4.53
CA ALA A 90 -13.97 -0.02 -5.55
C ALA A 90 -13.69 -0.82 -6.84
N PRO A 91 -14.73 -1.08 -7.68
CA PRO A 91 -14.56 -1.70 -8.99
C PRO A 91 -13.47 -1.02 -9.83
N GLY A 92 -12.61 -1.80 -10.47
CA GLY A 92 -11.46 -1.32 -11.20
C GLY A 92 -10.40 -2.39 -11.41
N GLU A 93 -9.36 -2.05 -12.15
CA GLU A 93 -8.17 -2.86 -12.34
C GLU A 93 -6.98 -2.12 -11.75
N TYR A 94 -6.30 -2.75 -10.81
CA TYR A 94 -5.18 -2.15 -10.08
C TYR A 94 -3.96 -3.07 -10.14
N TYR A 95 -2.79 -2.46 -10.26
CA TYR A 95 -1.51 -3.16 -10.24
C TYR A 95 -0.72 -2.76 -9.02
N TYR A 96 -0.02 -3.72 -8.42
CA TYR A 96 0.80 -3.47 -7.25
C TYR A 96 2.04 -4.36 -7.22
N MET A 97 3.02 -3.94 -6.42
CA MET A 97 4.23 -4.69 -6.15
C MET A 97 4.68 -4.57 -4.70
N CYS A 98 5.57 -5.47 -4.31
CA CYS A 98 6.41 -5.34 -3.13
C CYS A 98 7.79 -4.81 -3.56
N THR A 99 8.22 -3.65 -3.05
CA THR A 99 9.51 -3.04 -3.46
C THR A 99 10.72 -3.84 -2.98
N ARG A 100 10.62 -4.51 -1.82
CA ARG A 100 11.71 -5.31 -1.24
C ARG A 100 12.03 -6.56 -2.06
N ASN A 101 11.00 -7.17 -2.63
CA ASN A 101 11.10 -8.41 -3.41
C ASN A 101 10.74 -8.13 -4.86
N ASN A 102 11.34 -7.09 -5.44
CA ASN A 102 11.24 -6.78 -6.87
C ASN A 102 12.60 -6.89 -7.56
N ASN A 103 13.40 -7.90 -7.19
CA ASN A 103 14.69 -8.13 -7.83
C ASN A 103 14.49 -8.90 -9.15
N PHE A 104 15.12 -8.41 -10.22
CA PHE A 104 14.93 -8.85 -11.61
C PHE A 104 15.24 -10.33 -11.86
N SER A 105 16.03 -10.99 -11.01
CA SER A 105 16.59 -12.30 -11.34
C SER A 105 15.69 -13.51 -11.02
N ASN A 106 14.75 -13.44 -10.06
CA ASN A 106 13.96 -14.64 -9.69
C ASN A 106 12.77 -14.44 -8.71
N ARG A 107 12.46 -13.22 -8.25
CA ARG A 107 11.33 -13.00 -7.33
C ARG A 107 10.62 -11.71 -7.69
N ASN A 108 9.80 -11.77 -8.73
CA ASN A 108 8.98 -10.64 -9.14
C ASN A 108 7.65 -10.67 -8.37
N GLN A 109 7.59 -10.04 -7.19
CA GLN A 109 6.37 -9.96 -6.40
C GLN A 109 5.48 -8.81 -6.88
N LYS A 110 4.79 -9.06 -7.99
CA LYS A 110 3.76 -8.20 -8.56
C LYS A 110 2.41 -8.89 -8.51
N GLY A 111 1.36 -8.08 -8.44
CA GLY A 111 -0.01 -8.56 -8.49
C GLY A 111 -0.91 -7.65 -9.30
N ARG A 112 -2.00 -8.24 -9.77
CA ARG A 112 -3.11 -7.56 -10.43
C ARG A 112 -4.39 -7.85 -9.66
N LEU A 113 -5.09 -6.80 -9.27
CA LEU A 113 -6.37 -6.87 -8.59
C LEU A 113 -7.46 -6.36 -9.53
N VAL A 114 -8.34 -7.27 -9.97
CA VAL A 114 -9.50 -6.93 -10.80
C VAL A 114 -10.75 -7.03 -9.93
N VAL A 115 -11.34 -5.88 -9.63
CA VAL A 115 -12.57 -5.78 -8.83
C VAL A 115 -13.73 -5.55 -9.77
N ARG A 116 -14.66 -6.49 -9.82
CA ARG A 116 -15.85 -6.41 -10.66
C ARG A 116 -17.05 -5.97 -9.84
N ASN A 117 -17.91 -5.15 -10.45
CA ASN A 117 -19.26 -4.96 -9.94
C ASN A 117 -20.01 -6.29 -10.05
N VAL A 118 -20.63 -6.71 -8.96
CA VAL A 118 -21.59 -7.81 -8.98
C VAL A 118 -22.97 -7.19 -9.15
N PRO A 119 -23.67 -7.40 -10.28
CA PRO A 119 -25.02 -6.88 -10.47
C PRO A 119 -25.94 -7.40 -9.35
N GLY A 120 -26.69 -6.48 -8.71
CA GLY A 120 -27.66 -6.83 -7.68
C GLY A 120 -27.17 -6.74 -6.22
N SER A 121 -25.87 -6.62 -5.96
CA SER A 121 -25.39 -6.32 -4.61
C SER A 121 -25.56 -4.81 -4.33
N LYS A 122 -26.63 -4.41 -3.64
CA LYS A 122 -26.62 -3.14 -2.90
C LYS A 122 -25.60 -3.31 -1.77
N LEU A 123 -24.34 -3.02 -2.04
CA LEU A 123 -23.31 -2.93 -1.01
C LEU A 123 -23.75 -1.82 -0.06
N SER A 124 -24.12 -2.22 1.16
CA SER A 124 -24.58 -1.33 2.22
C SER A 124 -23.59 -0.17 2.36
N LYS A 125 -24.05 1.03 2.02
CA LYS A 125 -23.43 2.28 2.48
C LYS A 125 -23.70 2.31 3.99
N LYS A 126 -22.65 2.18 4.79
CA LYS A 126 -22.67 2.59 6.19
C LYS A 126 -22.38 4.08 6.26
#